data_AF-A0AAU4UQ02-F1
#
_entry.id   AF-A0AAU4UQ02-F1
#
_cell.length_a   1.000
_cell.length_b   1.000
_cell.length_c   1.000
_cell.angle_alpha   90.00
_cell.angle_beta   90.00
_cell.angle_gamma   90.00
#
_symmetry.space_group_name_H-M   'P 1'
#
loop_
_entity.id
_entity.type
_entity.pdbx_description
1 polymer ?
#
loop_
_entity_poly.entity_id
_entity_poly.type
_entity_poly.pdbx_seq_one_letter_code
_entity_poly.pdbx_strand_id
1 'polypeptide(L)'
;MNVRTTTALSPISGPAYRLQLVFDAGPTMTMWRPLLRSLRQSLAQAGPFQSVTVSVLKADGTLRGRQVEDDRTVTLVLSDCSGPQWYPGPAADRWFGALRSWARVRPVAVVQALPERIWRRTALPGAPGRIWAPAAGAANAALSFTPYDGVQEPGADSVLIPVLESSATWLENWFALISGAEGAEIPGSVAYVPPAALPVEGAVSPVELTAEELVLRFRSTASPEAFGLAGHLAVGVPHLPVMQLVQKSLGTAPCPSHLAEVILSGMLRAVPGSPGIYAFREGVAALLLRTVPRTSFSRTVELLTRAGAELAGAPKGRALVSEEGLRRLG
;
A
#
# COMPACT_ATOMS: atom_id res chain seq x y z
N MET A 1 13.39 -11.04 0.89
CA MET A 1 12.81 -11.53 -0.38
C MET A 1 13.96 -12.02 -1.24
N ASN A 2 14.13 -13.33 -1.35
CA ASN A 2 15.13 -13.92 -2.25
C ASN A 2 14.39 -14.28 -3.53
N VAL A 3 14.60 -13.49 -4.59
CA VAL A 3 14.24 -13.90 -5.95
C VAL A 3 15.09 -15.13 -6.23
N ARG A 4 14.49 -16.33 -6.17
CA ARG A 4 15.21 -17.58 -6.41
C ARG A 4 15.32 -17.71 -7.92
N THR A 5 16.52 -17.53 -8.45
CA THR A 5 16.90 -17.99 -9.79
C THR A 5 16.79 -19.52 -9.81
N THR A 6 15.58 -20.05 -10.03
CA THR A 6 15.36 -21.47 -10.31
C THR A 6 14.78 -21.61 -11.70
N THR A 7 15.53 -21.08 -12.65
CA THR A 7 15.85 -21.59 -13.98
C THR A 7 17.00 -20.70 -14.41
N ALA A 8 18.07 -21.24 -14.99
CA ALA A 8 19.12 -20.39 -15.55
C ALA A 8 18.48 -19.57 -16.68
N LEU A 9 18.02 -18.36 -16.38
CA LEU A 9 17.77 -17.34 -17.38
C LEU A 9 19.11 -17.16 -18.08
N SER A 10 19.20 -17.63 -19.32
CA SER A 10 20.30 -17.28 -20.21
C SER A 10 20.55 -15.77 -20.08
N PRO A 11 21.81 -15.33 -20.01
CA PRO A 11 22.11 -13.91 -19.87
C PRO A 11 21.35 -13.17 -20.98
N ILE A 12 20.46 -12.26 -20.57
CA ILE A 12 19.67 -11.45 -21.50
C ILE A 12 20.69 -10.63 -22.28
N SER A 13 21.07 -11.10 -23.47
CA SER A 13 21.88 -10.34 -24.42
C SER A 13 20.96 -9.29 -25.04
N GLY A 14 20.75 -8.22 -24.29
CA GLY A 14 19.97 -7.06 -24.65
C GLY A 14 20.36 -5.89 -23.73
N PRO A 15 20.28 -4.65 -24.20
CA PRO A 15 20.76 -3.51 -23.42
C PRO A 15 19.90 -3.31 -22.17
N ALA A 16 20.54 -3.38 -21.01
CA ALA A 16 19.90 -3.41 -19.70
C ALA A 16 18.98 -2.19 -19.45
N TYR A 17 17.72 -2.43 -19.06
CA TYR A 17 16.74 -1.40 -18.72
C TYR A 17 17.21 -0.54 -17.55
N ARG A 18 16.70 0.70 -17.44
CA ARG A 18 16.89 1.55 -16.26
C ARG A 18 15.60 1.59 -15.47
N LEU A 19 15.66 1.23 -14.18
CA LEU A 19 14.49 1.23 -13.32
C LEU A 19 14.36 2.56 -12.58
N GLN A 20 13.23 3.23 -12.76
CA GLN A 20 12.73 4.28 -11.88
C GLN A 20 11.78 3.68 -10.85
N LEU A 21 12.28 3.48 -9.62
CA LEU A 21 11.47 3.08 -8.46
C LEU A 21 10.85 4.33 -7.83
N VAL A 22 9.57 4.53 -8.05
CA VAL A 22 8.80 5.66 -7.51
C VAL A 22 8.19 5.23 -6.18
N PHE A 23 8.49 5.96 -5.12
CA PHE A 23 7.90 5.75 -3.81
C PHE A 23 6.74 6.71 -3.59
N ASP A 24 5.59 6.16 -3.24
CA ASP A 24 4.45 6.95 -2.81
C ASP A 24 4.77 7.72 -1.50
N ALA A 25 4.42 9.01 -1.43
CA ALA A 25 4.56 9.85 -0.24
C ALA A 25 3.29 9.95 0.62
N GLY A 26 2.33 9.05 0.43
CA GLY A 26 1.11 8.96 1.23
C GLY A 26 1.39 8.80 2.72
N PRO A 27 0.44 9.16 3.60
CA PRO A 27 0.70 9.23 5.05
C PRO A 27 1.16 7.89 5.65
N THR A 28 0.55 6.81 5.20
CA THR A 28 0.86 5.42 5.58
C THR A 28 2.22 4.96 5.07
N MET A 29 2.77 5.56 4.02
CA MET A 29 3.99 5.10 3.35
C MET A 29 5.23 5.11 4.24
N THR A 30 5.24 5.88 5.34
CA THR A 30 6.34 5.83 6.31
C THR A 30 6.58 4.42 6.89
N MET A 31 5.53 3.59 7.05
CA MET A 31 5.69 2.22 7.54
C MET A 31 6.31 1.25 6.53
N TRP A 32 6.26 1.59 5.23
CA TRP A 32 6.75 0.77 4.12
C TRP A 32 8.19 1.09 3.70
N ARG A 33 8.88 2.03 4.38
CA ARG A 33 10.30 2.35 4.11
C ARG A 33 11.25 1.13 4.20
N PRO A 34 11.08 0.17 5.13
CA PRO A 34 11.87 -1.07 5.10
C PRO A 34 11.65 -1.89 3.83
N LEU A 35 10.40 -2.00 3.36
CA LEU A 35 10.07 -2.69 2.11
C LEU A 35 10.72 -1.99 0.91
N LEU A 36 10.64 -0.65 0.82
CA LEU A 36 11.33 0.12 -0.22
C LEU A 36 12.83 -0.21 -0.28
N ARG A 37 13.51 -0.24 0.87
CA ARG A 37 14.94 -0.53 0.96
C ARG A 37 15.26 -1.95 0.49
N SER A 38 14.50 -2.94 0.97
CA SER A 38 14.68 -4.34 0.56
C SER A 38 14.41 -4.51 -0.93
N LEU A 39 13.32 -3.93 -1.44
CA LEU A 39 12.93 -4.03 -2.84
C LEU A 39 14.00 -3.39 -3.75
N ARG A 40 14.46 -2.18 -3.43
CA ARG A 40 15.54 -1.52 -4.16
C ARG A 40 16.81 -2.37 -4.20
N GLN A 41 17.19 -2.97 -3.06
CA GLN A 41 18.36 -3.83 -2.97
C GLN A 41 18.21 -5.09 -3.83
N SER A 42 17.07 -5.80 -3.72
CA SER A 42 16.80 -7.00 -4.51
C SER A 42 16.77 -6.69 -6.02
N LEU A 43 16.14 -5.59 -6.43
CA LEU A 43 16.05 -5.19 -7.84
C LEU A 43 17.41 -4.77 -8.41
N ALA A 44 18.26 -4.13 -7.61
CA ALA A 44 19.61 -3.76 -8.03
C ALA A 44 20.57 -4.97 -8.13
N GLN A 45 20.32 -6.03 -7.37
CA GLN A 45 21.18 -7.23 -7.33
C GLN A 45 20.74 -8.31 -8.32
N ALA A 46 19.43 -8.52 -8.48
CA ALA A 46 18.87 -9.66 -9.21
C ALA A 46 17.90 -9.27 -10.33
N GLY A 47 17.57 -7.98 -10.48
CA GLY A 47 16.72 -7.50 -11.57
C GLY A 47 17.48 -7.32 -12.88
N PRO A 48 16.79 -7.31 -14.03
CA PRO A 48 17.39 -7.11 -15.35
C PRO A 48 17.73 -5.62 -15.63
N PHE A 49 18.23 -4.90 -14.61
CA PHE A 49 18.37 -3.44 -14.65
C PHE A 49 19.83 -2.98 -14.58
N GLN A 50 20.21 -2.05 -15.45
CA GLN A 50 21.52 -1.39 -15.41
C GLN A 50 21.66 -0.51 -14.16
N SER A 51 20.56 0.13 -13.76
CA SER A 51 20.52 1.01 -12.59
C SER A 51 19.12 1.08 -12.00
N VAL A 52 19.06 1.29 -10.69
CA VAL A 52 17.82 1.50 -9.94
C VAL A 52 17.87 2.87 -9.28
N THR A 53 17.04 3.79 -9.74
CA THR A 53 16.93 5.15 -9.21
C THR A 53 15.65 5.26 -8.39
N VAL A 54 15.75 5.87 -7.21
CA VAL A 54 14.56 6.12 -6.38
C VAL A 54 14.11 7.57 -6.53
N SER A 55 12.82 7.74 -6.76
CA SER A 55 12.13 9.03 -6.73
C SER A 55 10.92 8.94 -5.81
N VAL A 56 10.40 10.06 -5.34
CA VAL A 56 9.25 10.14 -4.45
C VAL A 56 8.16 10.95 -5.15
N LEU A 57 6.99 10.35 -5.36
CA LEU A 57 5.84 11.06 -5.90
C LEU A 57 5.02 11.62 -4.73
N LYS A 58 4.78 12.93 -4.72
CA LYS A 58 4.01 13.63 -3.68
C LYS A 58 2.55 13.73 -4.06
N ALA A 59 1.64 13.79 -3.07
CA ALA A 59 0.19 13.81 -3.32
C ALA A 59 -0.27 15.00 -4.21
N ASP A 60 0.56 16.03 -4.34
CA ASP A 60 0.37 17.13 -5.29
C ASP A 60 0.80 16.78 -6.74
N GLY A 61 1.20 15.55 -7.02
CA GLY A 61 1.72 15.11 -8.32
C GLY A 61 3.20 15.42 -8.56
N THR A 62 3.88 16.10 -7.63
CA THR A 62 5.29 16.46 -7.79
C THR A 62 6.18 15.25 -7.62
N LEU A 63 6.97 14.92 -8.64
CA LEU A 63 8.02 13.92 -8.54
C LEU A 63 9.31 14.57 -8.00
N ARG A 64 9.84 14.05 -6.89
CA ARG A 64 11.09 14.50 -6.27
C ARG A 64 12.18 13.44 -6.41
N GLY A 65 13.39 13.87 -6.68
CA GLY A 65 14.54 12.99 -6.90
C GLY A 65 14.97 12.96 -8.37
N ARG A 66 15.93 12.09 -8.68
CA ARG A 66 16.47 11.98 -10.04
C ARG A 66 15.43 11.35 -10.96
N GLN A 67 15.04 12.07 -11.99
CA GLN A 67 14.23 11.53 -13.08
C GLN A 67 15.15 10.89 -14.11
N VAL A 68 14.68 9.80 -14.70
CA VAL A 68 15.36 9.15 -15.82
C VAL A 68 14.40 9.28 -17.00
N GLU A 69 14.80 10.09 -17.98
CA GLU A 69 14.10 10.28 -19.23
C GLU A 69 15.00 9.68 -20.32
N ASP A 70 14.67 8.45 -20.69
CA ASP A 70 15.39 7.63 -21.65
C ASP A 70 14.43 6.56 -22.18
N ASP A 71 14.62 6.16 -23.45
CA ASP A 71 13.76 5.21 -24.17
C ASP A 71 13.74 3.81 -23.54
N ARG A 72 14.69 3.51 -22.64
CA ARG A 72 14.79 2.23 -21.91
C ARG A 72 14.47 2.34 -20.43
N THR A 73 13.72 3.38 -20.04
CA THR A 73 13.29 3.53 -18.65
C THR A 73 12.02 2.73 -18.39
N VAL A 74 12.03 1.89 -17.36
CA VAL A 74 10.82 1.26 -16.82
C VAL A 74 10.49 1.86 -15.46
N THR A 75 9.21 1.96 -15.12
CA THR A 75 8.75 2.55 -13.86
C THR A 75 8.08 1.52 -12.97
N LEU A 76 8.50 1.46 -11.72
CA LEU A 76 7.83 0.66 -10.69
C LEU A 76 7.40 1.59 -9.57
N VAL A 77 6.11 1.64 -9.27
CA VAL A 77 5.55 2.48 -8.21
C VAL A 77 5.29 1.62 -6.98
N LEU A 78 5.97 1.89 -5.86
CA LEU A 78 5.67 1.25 -4.58
C LEU A 78 4.64 2.09 -3.81
N SER A 79 3.46 1.52 -3.60
CA SER A 79 2.35 2.17 -2.90
C SER A 79 1.51 1.15 -2.13
N ASP A 80 0.84 1.59 -1.07
CA ASP A 80 -0.25 0.82 -0.47
C ASP A 80 -1.63 1.12 -1.07
N CYS A 81 -1.70 1.97 -2.11
CA CYS A 81 -2.90 2.45 -2.80
C CYS A 81 -4.03 2.90 -1.86
N SER A 82 -3.66 3.43 -0.69
CA SER A 82 -4.58 3.73 0.40
C SER A 82 -4.56 5.21 0.79
N GLY A 83 -3.61 5.99 0.27
CA GLY A 83 -3.52 7.42 0.53
C GLY A 83 -4.54 8.25 -0.26
N PRO A 84 -4.76 9.52 0.12
CA PRO A 84 -5.73 10.42 -0.51
C PRO A 84 -5.48 10.63 -2.02
N GLN A 85 -4.24 10.48 -2.48
CA GLN A 85 -3.86 10.54 -3.90
C GLN A 85 -4.38 9.38 -4.76
N TRP A 86 -5.03 8.38 -4.16
CA TRP A 86 -5.66 7.29 -4.90
C TRP A 86 -7.19 7.37 -4.92
N TYR A 87 -7.79 8.22 -4.08
CA TYR A 87 -9.24 8.40 -3.98
C TYR A 87 -9.69 9.72 -4.63
N PRO A 88 -10.96 9.84 -5.07
CA PRO A 88 -11.45 11.02 -5.79
C PRO A 88 -11.05 12.36 -5.16
N GLY A 89 -10.51 13.24 -6.00
CA GLY A 89 -10.11 14.59 -5.63
C GLY A 89 -8.89 15.07 -6.41
N PRO A 90 -8.51 16.35 -6.26
CA PRO A 90 -7.45 16.96 -7.08
C PRO A 90 -6.10 16.27 -6.98
N ALA A 91 -5.81 15.62 -5.85
CA ALA A 91 -4.59 14.83 -5.66
C ALA A 91 -4.57 13.60 -6.56
N ALA A 92 -5.70 12.90 -6.68
CA ALA A 92 -5.79 11.71 -7.52
C ALA A 92 -5.76 12.04 -9.00
N ASP A 93 -6.37 13.15 -9.44
CA ASP A 93 -6.30 13.55 -10.85
C ASP A 93 -4.84 13.78 -11.31
N ARG A 94 -4.04 14.43 -10.46
CA ARG A 94 -2.61 14.64 -10.74
C ARG A 94 -1.83 13.34 -10.69
N TRP A 95 -2.15 12.47 -9.73
CA TRP A 95 -1.47 11.18 -9.57
C TRP A 95 -1.76 10.23 -10.75
N PHE A 96 -3.02 10.14 -11.17
CA PHE A 96 -3.46 9.33 -12.30
C PHE A 96 -2.95 9.94 -13.61
N GLY A 97 -2.91 11.27 -13.73
CA GLY A 97 -2.24 11.96 -14.83
C GLY A 97 -0.76 11.56 -14.97
N ALA A 98 -0.01 11.55 -13.87
CA ALA A 98 1.39 11.10 -13.86
C ALA A 98 1.53 9.64 -14.29
N LEU A 99 0.76 8.72 -13.69
CA LEU A 99 0.75 7.29 -14.06
C LEU A 99 0.44 7.09 -15.54
N ARG A 100 -0.62 7.72 -16.06
CA ARG A 100 -1.02 7.64 -17.46
C ARG A 100 0.04 8.21 -18.40
N SER A 101 0.67 9.34 -18.03
CA SER A 101 1.74 9.95 -18.83
C SER A 101 2.92 9.00 -19.03
N TRP A 102 3.34 8.29 -17.98
CA TRP A 102 4.40 7.30 -18.07
C TRP A 102 3.93 6.06 -18.83
N ALA A 103 2.74 5.56 -18.52
CA ALA A 103 2.20 4.33 -19.09
C ALA A 103 1.93 4.43 -20.61
N ARG A 104 1.81 5.65 -21.14
CA ARG A 104 1.72 5.90 -22.60
C ARG A 104 3.03 5.68 -23.34
N VAL A 105 4.18 5.87 -22.68
CA VAL A 105 5.49 5.91 -23.36
C VAL A 105 6.48 4.85 -22.85
N ARG A 106 6.17 4.17 -21.73
CA ARG A 106 7.05 3.16 -21.14
C ARG A 106 6.30 2.12 -20.30
N PRO A 107 6.93 0.98 -19.96
CA PRO A 107 6.38 0.04 -19.00
C PRO A 107 6.24 0.67 -17.61
N VAL A 108 5.06 0.54 -17.01
CA VAL A 108 4.75 1.00 -15.65
C VAL A 108 4.04 -0.12 -14.90
N ALA A 109 4.46 -0.43 -13.68
CA ALA A 109 3.70 -1.31 -12.78
C ALA A 109 3.65 -0.72 -11.37
N VAL A 110 2.63 -1.12 -10.61
CA VAL A 110 2.50 -0.78 -9.19
C VAL A 110 2.84 -2.01 -8.36
N VAL A 111 3.88 -1.92 -7.53
CA VAL A 111 4.07 -2.87 -6.43
C VAL A 111 3.17 -2.42 -5.30
N GLN A 112 2.14 -3.20 -5.06
CA GLN A 112 1.25 -3.02 -3.95
C GLN A 112 1.90 -3.59 -2.68
N ALA A 113 2.11 -2.72 -1.70
CA ALA A 113 2.79 -3.08 -0.45
C ALA A 113 1.98 -4.05 0.42
N LEU A 114 0.65 -4.06 0.24
CA LEU A 114 -0.27 -4.96 0.90
C LEU A 114 -0.31 -6.33 0.18
N PRO A 115 -0.62 -7.43 0.90
CA PRO A 115 -0.87 -8.73 0.26
C PRO A 115 -2.11 -8.71 -0.65
N GLU A 116 -2.09 -9.50 -1.73
CA GLU A 116 -3.15 -9.54 -2.76
C GLU A 116 -4.56 -9.68 -2.18
N ARG A 117 -4.72 -10.55 -1.17
CA ARG A 117 -6.02 -10.85 -0.55
C ARG A 117 -6.79 -9.62 -0.03
N ILE A 118 -6.12 -8.49 0.23
CA ILE A 118 -6.75 -7.26 0.74
C ILE A 118 -6.79 -6.11 -0.27
N TRP A 119 -6.33 -6.30 -1.51
CA TRP A 119 -6.33 -5.24 -2.54
C TRP A 119 -7.74 -4.75 -2.90
N ARG A 120 -8.76 -5.60 -2.78
CA ARG A 120 -10.17 -5.20 -3.00
C ARG A 120 -10.66 -4.11 -2.04
N ARG A 121 -9.88 -3.77 -1.01
CA ARG A 121 -10.17 -2.71 -0.03
C ARG A 121 -9.36 -1.43 -0.27
N THR A 122 -8.51 -1.41 -1.29
CA THR A 122 -7.72 -0.24 -1.67
C THR A 122 -8.34 0.43 -2.88
N ALA A 123 -7.80 1.58 -3.26
CA ALA A 123 -8.25 2.31 -4.44
C ALA A 123 -7.68 1.78 -5.77
N LEU A 124 -6.87 0.72 -5.75
CA LEU A 124 -6.34 0.07 -6.95
C LEU A 124 -6.53 -1.45 -6.87
N PRO A 125 -7.78 -1.94 -6.90
CA PRO A 125 -8.04 -3.37 -6.94
C PRO A 125 -7.60 -3.93 -8.28
N GLY A 126 -6.63 -4.85 -8.26
CA GLY A 126 -6.22 -5.58 -9.45
C GLY A 126 -7.18 -6.74 -9.78
N ALA A 127 -7.46 -6.94 -11.06
CA ALA A 127 -8.15 -8.11 -11.57
C ALA A 127 -7.13 -9.14 -12.10
N PRO A 128 -7.21 -10.41 -11.70
CA PRO A 128 -6.29 -11.43 -12.16
C PRO A 128 -6.60 -11.86 -13.61
N GLY A 129 -5.55 -12.17 -14.37
CA GLY A 129 -5.69 -12.60 -15.77
C GLY A 129 -4.35 -12.81 -16.45
N ARG A 130 -4.35 -12.73 -17.78
CA ARG A 130 -3.16 -12.86 -18.63
C ARG A 130 -2.86 -11.55 -19.33
N ILE A 131 -1.60 -11.14 -19.30
CA ILE A 131 -1.11 -9.90 -19.90
C ILE A 131 -0.22 -10.26 -21.08
N TRP A 132 -0.44 -9.61 -22.21
CA TRP A 132 0.36 -9.77 -23.41
C TRP A 132 1.04 -8.45 -23.79
N ALA A 133 2.29 -8.54 -24.24
CA ALA A 133 3.07 -7.42 -24.75
C ALA A 133 3.48 -7.67 -26.20
N PRO A 134 3.32 -6.69 -27.12
CA PRO A 134 3.67 -6.85 -28.53
C PRO A 134 5.17 -6.88 -28.80
N ALA A 135 5.98 -6.32 -27.89
CA ALA A 135 7.43 -6.25 -28.01
C ALA A 135 8.07 -6.06 -26.64
N ALA A 136 9.37 -6.34 -26.55
CA ALA A 136 10.18 -6.00 -25.38
C ALA A 136 10.09 -4.50 -25.09
N GLY A 137 9.85 -4.14 -23.83
CA GLY A 137 9.76 -2.74 -23.40
C GLY A 137 8.53 -2.00 -23.90
N ALA A 138 7.52 -2.69 -24.43
CA ALA A 138 6.28 -2.08 -24.88
C ALA A 138 5.64 -1.23 -23.77
N ALA A 139 5.23 0.00 -24.12
CA ALA A 139 4.47 0.85 -23.23
C ALA A 139 3.15 0.17 -22.83
N ASN A 140 2.63 0.50 -21.64
CA ASN A 140 1.39 -0.08 -21.15
C ASN A 140 0.20 0.14 -22.10
N ALA A 141 0.19 1.25 -22.85
CA ALA A 141 -0.83 1.55 -23.85
C ALA A 141 -0.89 0.55 -25.01
N ALA A 142 0.16 -0.26 -25.21
CA ALA A 142 0.21 -1.30 -26.23
C ALA A 142 -0.03 -2.71 -25.66
N LEU A 143 -0.21 -2.85 -24.34
CA LEU A 143 -0.49 -4.13 -23.70
C LEU A 143 -1.94 -4.56 -23.93
N SER A 144 -2.14 -5.87 -24.00
CA SER A 144 -3.47 -6.49 -23.98
C SER A 144 -3.67 -7.30 -22.70
N PHE A 145 -4.90 -7.37 -22.21
CA PHE A 145 -5.23 -8.10 -20.99
C PHE A 145 -6.49 -8.94 -21.18
N THR A 146 -6.40 -10.20 -20.76
CA THR A 146 -7.50 -11.16 -20.75
C THR A 146 -7.76 -11.56 -19.29
N PRO A 147 -8.82 -11.05 -18.64
CA PRO A 147 -9.17 -11.43 -17.27
C PRO A 147 -9.53 -12.91 -17.18
N TYR A 148 -9.25 -13.53 -16.02
CA TYR A 148 -9.70 -14.91 -15.78
C TYR A 148 -11.21 -14.99 -15.54
N ASP A 149 -11.76 -13.99 -14.85
CA ASP A 149 -13.17 -13.93 -14.46
C ASP A 149 -13.85 -12.71 -15.09
N GLY A 150 -14.91 -12.95 -15.87
CA GLY A 150 -15.79 -11.91 -16.42
C GLY A 150 -15.18 -11.09 -17.57
N VAL A 151 -15.94 -10.10 -18.05
CA VAL A 151 -15.45 -9.07 -18.98
C VAL A 151 -15.24 -7.79 -18.17
N GLN A 152 -13.98 -7.42 -17.96
CA GLN A 152 -13.68 -6.10 -17.39
C GLN A 152 -13.65 -5.11 -18.55
N GLU A 153 -14.73 -4.36 -18.76
CA GLU A 153 -14.74 -3.30 -19.76
C GLU A 153 -13.94 -2.11 -19.21
N PRO A 154 -12.81 -1.74 -19.83
CA PRO A 154 -12.10 -0.54 -19.43
C PRO A 154 -12.98 0.68 -19.69
N GLY A 155 -13.10 1.56 -18.69
CA GLY A 155 -13.70 2.88 -18.91
C GLY A 155 -12.92 3.65 -20.00
N ALA A 156 -13.61 4.51 -20.75
CA ALA A 156 -13.00 5.29 -21.83
C ALA A 156 -11.68 5.95 -21.39
N ASP A 157 -10.65 5.86 -22.23
CA ASP A 157 -9.30 6.42 -22.02
C ASP A 157 -8.54 5.93 -20.76
N SER A 158 -8.99 4.83 -20.15
CA SER A 158 -8.26 4.18 -19.05
C SER A 158 -6.98 3.52 -19.54
N VAL A 159 -5.94 3.54 -18.71
CA VAL A 159 -4.67 2.86 -19.02
C VAL A 159 -4.52 1.64 -18.12
N LEU A 160 -4.13 0.52 -18.73
CA LEU A 160 -3.80 -0.73 -18.06
C LEU A 160 -2.53 -0.54 -17.21
N ILE A 161 -2.60 -0.86 -15.92
CA ILE A 161 -1.45 -0.87 -15.02
C ILE A 161 -1.35 -2.24 -14.35
N PRO A 162 -0.30 -3.04 -14.63
CA PRO A 162 -0.02 -4.23 -13.85
C PRO A 162 0.18 -3.89 -12.36
N VAL A 163 -0.49 -4.65 -11.49
CA VAL A 163 -0.38 -4.57 -10.04
C VAL A 163 0.30 -5.84 -9.53
N LEU A 164 1.35 -5.66 -8.74
CA LEU A 164 2.24 -6.73 -8.29
C LEU A 164 2.25 -6.81 -6.77
N GLU A 165 2.18 -8.01 -6.21
CA GLU A 165 2.58 -8.21 -4.82
C GLU A 165 4.11 -8.11 -4.72
N SER A 166 4.63 -7.66 -3.58
CA SER A 166 6.07 -7.67 -3.32
C SER A 166 6.58 -9.08 -3.02
N SER A 167 6.56 -9.94 -4.04
CA SER A 167 7.10 -11.31 -3.98
C SER A 167 7.85 -11.66 -5.27
N ALA A 168 8.67 -12.72 -5.21
CA ALA A 168 9.56 -13.11 -6.30
C ALA A 168 8.76 -13.45 -7.57
N THR A 169 7.74 -14.31 -7.46
CA THR A 169 6.94 -14.77 -8.58
C THR A 169 6.28 -13.63 -9.36
N TRP A 170 5.75 -12.63 -8.65
CA TRP A 170 5.11 -11.47 -9.30
C TRP A 170 6.12 -10.60 -10.05
N LEU A 171 7.30 -10.40 -9.48
CA LEU A 171 8.37 -9.64 -10.12
C LEU A 171 8.96 -10.40 -11.33
N GLU A 172 9.13 -11.71 -11.22
CA GLU A 172 9.61 -12.58 -12.31
C GLU A 172 8.65 -12.55 -13.50
N ASN A 173 7.34 -12.67 -13.26
CA ASN A 173 6.32 -12.52 -14.30
C ASN A 173 6.41 -11.13 -14.95
N TRP A 174 6.52 -10.07 -14.14
CA TRP A 174 6.66 -8.73 -14.68
C TRP A 174 7.95 -8.54 -15.50
N PHE A 175 9.08 -9.14 -15.09
CA PHE A 175 10.31 -9.12 -15.87
C PHE A 175 10.17 -9.87 -17.20
N ALA A 176 9.49 -11.01 -17.21
CA ALA A 176 9.20 -11.75 -18.44
C ALA A 176 8.33 -10.90 -19.40
N LEU A 177 7.33 -10.19 -18.86
CA LEU A 177 6.47 -9.29 -19.63
C LEU A 177 7.26 -8.15 -20.28
N ILE A 178 8.11 -7.44 -19.53
CA ILE A 178 8.90 -6.32 -20.10
C ILE A 178 10.05 -6.80 -20.99
N SER A 179 10.50 -8.04 -20.82
CA SER A 179 11.50 -8.64 -21.72
C SER A 179 10.90 -9.04 -23.05
N GLY A 180 9.57 -9.06 -23.18
CA GLY A 180 8.87 -9.37 -24.42
C GLY A 180 9.13 -10.79 -24.90
N ALA A 181 9.14 -11.77 -23.99
CA ALA A 181 9.27 -13.18 -24.38
C ALA A 181 8.24 -13.50 -25.48
N GLU A 182 8.72 -13.80 -26.69
CA GLU A 182 7.93 -13.71 -27.93
C GLU A 182 6.59 -14.44 -27.82
N GLY A 183 5.49 -13.67 -27.95
CA GLY A 183 4.12 -14.19 -28.01
C GLY A 183 3.56 -14.78 -26.71
N ALA A 184 4.31 -14.77 -25.61
CA ALA A 184 3.86 -15.38 -24.36
C ALA A 184 2.89 -14.47 -23.58
N GLU A 185 1.71 -15.01 -23.29
CA GLU A 185 0.79 -14.43 -22.32
C GLU A 185 1.24 -14.75 -20.89
N ILE A 186 1.50 -13.71 -20.10
CA ILE A 186 2.04 -13.81 -18.75
C ILE A 186 0.93 -13.68 -17.71
N PRO A 187 0.82 -14.59 -16.72
CA PRO A 187 -0.13 -14.43 -15.63
C PRO A 187 0.20 -13.22 -14.77
N GLY A 188 -0.81 -12.41 -14.43
CA GLY A 188 -0.66 -11.22 -13.60
C GLY A 188 -1.98 -10.67 -13.11
N SER A 189 -1.91 -9.47 -12.54
CA SER A 189 -3.08 -8.71 -12.11
C SER A 189 -3.00 -7.31 -12.68
N VAL A 190 -4.14 -6.78 -13.11
CA VAL A 190 -4.26 -5.50 -13.82
C VAL A 190 -5.29 -4.63 -13.13
N ALA A 191 -4.95 -3.36 -12.93
CA ALA A 191 -5.91 -2.32 -12.63
C ALA A 191 -5.98 -1.34 -13.81
N TYR A 192 -7.19 -0.86 -14.10
CA TYR A 192 -7.39 0.21 -15.07
C TYR A 192 -7.38 1.55 -14.34
N VAL A 193 -6.48 2.44 -14.75
CA VAL A 193 -6.39 3.80 -14.21
C VAL A 193 -7.14 4.76 -15.12
N PRO A 194 -8.30 5.29 -14.70
CA PRO A 194 -9.10 6.22 -15.50
C PRO A 194 -8.44 7.61 -15.60
N PRO A 195 -8.92 8.48 -16.51
CA PRO A 195 -8.43 9.86 -16.63
C PRO A 195 -8.62 10.71 -15.37
N ALA A 196 -9.69 10.45 -14.62
CA ALA A 196 -10.01 11.07 -13.34
C ALA A 196 -10.46 9.98 -12.37
N ALA A 197 -10.14 10.13 -11.09
CA ALA A 197 -10.50 9.14 -10.09
C ALA A 197 -12.03 9.11 -9.89
N LEU A 198 -12.63 7.95 -10.19
CA LEU A 198 -14.06 7.74 -10.03
C LEU A 198 -14.41 7.38 -8.58
N PRO A 199 -15.60 7.75 -8.10
CA PRO A 199 -16.14 7.21 -6.85
C PRO A 199 -16.10 5.68 -6.88
N VAL A 200 -15.68 5.05 -5.78
CA VAL A 200 -15.72 3.60 -5.65
C VAL A 200 -17.18 3.16 -5.50
N GLU A 201 -17.81 2.73 -6.59
CA GLU A 201 -19.18 2.19 -6.58
C GLU A 201 -19.23 0.82 -5.88
N GLY A 202 -20.25 0.60 -5.05
CA GLY A 202 -20.57 -0.73 -4.49
C GLY A 202 -19.96 -1.10 -3.13
N ALA A 203 -19.15 -0.24 -2.52
CA ALA A 203 -18.80 -0.42 -1.10
C ALA A 203 -19.94 0.11 -0.23
N VAL A 204 -20.65 -0.77 0.50
CA VAL A 204 -21.53 -0.35 1.61
C VAL A 204 -20.76 0.65 2.45
N SER A 205 -21.26 1.89 2.50
CA SER A 205 -20.55 2.97 3.16
C SER A 205 -20.33 2.56 4.61
N PRO A 206 -19.11 2.61 5.15
CA PRO A 206 -18.88 2.35 6.57
C PRO A 206 -19.65 3.31 7.50
N VAL A 207 -20.31 4.34 6.94
CA VAL A 207 -21.22 5.26 7.63
C VAL A 207 -22.55 4.61 7.97
N GLU A 208 -22.97 3.55 7.27
CA GLU A 208 -24.25 2.86 7.50
C GLU A 208 -24.16 1.75 8.55
N LEU A 209 -22.95 1.33 8.93
CA LEU A 209 -22.72 0.25 9.89
C LEU A 209 -22.59 0.79 11.32
N THR A 210 -23.20 0.10 12.28
CA THR A 210 -23.00 0.32 13.71
C THR A 210 -21.57 -0.02 14.15
N ALA A 211 -21.17 0.44 15.33
CA ALA A 211 -19.85 0.14 15.88
C ALA A 211 -19.63 -1.38 16.05
N GLU A 212 -20.65 -2.09 16.52
CA GLU A 212 -20.65 -3.54 16.67
C GLU A 212 -20.49 -4.25 15.33
N GLU A 213 -21.23 -3.85 14.30
CA GLU A 213 -21.12 -4.42 12.96
C GLU A 213 -19.74 -4.17 12.34
N LEU A 214 -19.18 -2.97 12.53
CA LEU A 214 -17.83 -2.64 12.07
C LEU A 214 -16.78 -3.55 12.74
N VAL A 215 -16.85 -3.72 14.05
CA VAL A 215 -15.92 -4.57 14.80
C VAL A 215 -16.10 -6.04 14.44
N LEU A 216 -17.33 -6.52 14.26
CA LEU A 216 -17.62 -7.90 13.84
C LEU A 216 -17.13 -8.16 12.41
N ARG A 217 -17.37 -7.25 11.46
CA ARG A 217 -16.88 -7.33 10.08
C ARG A 217 -15.36 -7.33 10.03
N PHE A 218 -14.71 -6.50 10.85
CA PHE A 218 -13.25 -6.50 10.95
C PHE A 218 -12.76 -7.83 11.52
N ARG A 219 -13.34 -8.32 12.61
CA ARG A 219 -12.99 -9.62 13.22
C ARG A 219 -13.12 -10.79 12.26
N SER A 220 -14.14 -10.79 11.40
CA SER A 220 -14.38 -11.89 10.46
C SER A 220 -13.44 -11.91 9.26
N THR A 221 -12.71 -10.82 9.00
CA THR A 221 -11.93 -10.69 7.76
C THR A 221 -10.48 -10.26 7.95
N ALA A 222 -10.12 -9.72 9.12
CA ALA A 222 -8.77 -9.32 9.44
C ALA A 222 -7.93 -10.51 9.89
N SER A 223 -6.61 -10.36 9.79
CA SER A 223 -5.71 -11.31 10.47
C SER A 223 -5.93 -11.25 11.99
N PRO A 224 -5.73 -12.36 12.72
CA PRO A 224 -5.81 -12.37 14.19
C PRO A 224 -4.89 -11.33 14.84
N GLU A 225 -3.70 -11.13 14.27
CA GLU A 225 -2.72 -10.14 14.73
C GLU A 225 -3.20 -8.71 14.50
N ALA A 226 -3.85 -8.43 13.36
CA ALA A 226 -4.44 -7.12 13.09
C ALA A 226 -5.61 -6.82 14.05
N PHE A 227 -6.46 -7.83 14.33
CA PHE A 227 -7.54 -7.68 15.30
C PHE A 227 -7.03 -7.45 16.72
N GLY A 228 -6.04 -8.22 17.17
CA GLY A 228 -5.39 -8.01 18.46
C GLY A 228 -4.74 -6.63 18.56
N LEU A 229 -4.03 -6.22 17.50
CA LEU A 229 -3.42 -4.89 17.40
C LEU A 229 -4.47 -3.78 17.54
N ALA A 230 -5.63 -3.88 16.88
CA ALA A 230 -6.68 -2.87 16.98
C ALA A 230 -7.14 -2.60 18.43
N GLY A 231 -7.24 -3.65 19.25
CA GLY A 231 -7.52 -3.52 20.68
C GLY A 231 -6.49 -2.68 21.41
N HIS A 232 -5.20 -2.97 21.19
CA HIS A 232 -4.11 -2.19 21.77
C HIS A 232 -4.03 -0.75 21.25
N LEU A 233 -4.35 -0.53 19.97
CA LEU A 233 -4.37 0.80 19.39
C LEU A 233 -5.48 1.68 19.98
N ALA A 234 -6.61 1.11 20.40
CA ALA A 234 -7.68 1.85 21.06
C ALA A 234 -7.27 2.44 22.43
N VAL A 235 -6.20 1.94 23.04
CA VAL A 235 -5.62 2.48 24.29
C VAL A 235 -4.99 3.86 24.06
N GLY A 236 -4.44 4.11 22.87
CA GLY A 236 -3.70 5.32 22.55
C GLY A 236 -4.40 6.23 21.56
N VAL A 237 -3.85 7.42 21.37
CA VAL A 237 -4.29 8.32 20.31
C VAL A 237 -4.00 7.69 18.94
N PRO A 238 -4.98 7.65 18.01
CA PRO A 238 -4.82 7.02 16.70
C PRO A 238 -4.03 7.91 15.73
N HIS A 239 -2.77 8.15 16.07
CA HIS A 239 -1.78 8.87 15.28
C HIS A 239 -0.72 7.87 14.79
N LEU A 240 -0.41 7.87 13.49
CA LEU A 240 0.37 6.80 12.85
C LEU A 240 1.71 6.48 13.55
N PRO A 241 2.56 7.45 13.94
CA PRO A 241 3.77 7.17 14.72
C PRO A 241 3.50 6.49 16.07
N VAL A 242 2.41 6.85 16.75
CA VAL A 242 1.98 6.23 18.01
C VAL A 242 1.49 4.80 17.75
N MET A 243 0.73 4.60 16.67
CA MET A 243 0.28 3.27 16.28
C MET A 243 1.46 2.35 15.92
N GLN A 244 2.47 2.88 15.23
CA GLN A 244 3.73 2.17 14.94
C GLN A 244 4.52 1.85 16.20
N LEU A 245 4.54 2.75 17.18
CA LEU A 245 5.16 2.49 18.49
C LEU A 245 4.47 1.32 19.20
N VAL A 246 3.14 1.35 19.30
CA VAL A 246 2.35 0.27 19.91
C VAL A 246 2.60 -1.04 19.16
N GLN A 247 2.53 -1.04 17.82
CA GLN A 247 2.78 -2.23 17.01
C GLN A 247 4.16 -2.84 17.29
N LYS A 248 5.21 -2.02 17.34
CA LYS A 248 6.59 -2.49 17.63
C LYS A 248 6.72 -3.11 19.02
N SER A 249 5.91 -2.70 19.99
CA SER A 249 5.98 -3.23 21.37
C SER A 249 5.35 -4.62 21.53
N LEU A 250 4.49 -5.04 20.59
CA LEU A 250 3.70 -6.26 20.71
C LEU A 250 4.37 -7.49 20.10
N GLY A 251 5.43 -7.33 19.30
CA GLY A 251 6.07 -8.45 18.61
C GLY A 251 7.52 -8.21 18.24
N THR A 252 8.26 -9.30 18.02
CA THR A 252 9.69 -9.30 17.66
C THR A 252 9.92 -8.95 16.19
N ALA A 253 8.94 -9.18 15.33
CA ALA A 253 8.95 -8.86 13.90
C ALA A 253 7.63 -8.18 13.49
N PRO A 254 7.43 -6.88 13.80
CA PRO A 254 6.20 -6.18 13.46
C PRO A 254 5.97 -6.14 11.94
N CYS A 255 4.82 -6.65 11.50
CA CYS A 255 4.42 -6.68 10.09
C CYS A 255 3.57 -5.43 9.76
N PRO A 256 4.04 -4.50 8.90
CA PRO A 256 3.30 -3.28 8.58
C PRO A 256 1.89 -3.54 8.02
N SER A 257 1.67 -4.68 7.35
CA SER A 257 0.37 -5.08 6.82
C SER A 257 -0.72 -5.18 7.90
N HIS A 258 -0.39 -5.63 9.12
CA HIS A 258 -1.38 -5.73 10.20
C HIS A 258 -1.89 -4.34 10.61
N LEU A 259 -1.01 -3.34 10.68
CA LEU A 259 -1.40 -1.96 10.96
C LEU A 259 -2.23 -1.38 9.81
N ALA A 260 -1.85 -1.67 8.57
CA ALA A 260 -2.62 -1.26 7.40
C ALA A 260 -4.02 -1.88 7.37
N GLU A 261 -4.17 -3.16 7.74
CA GLU A 261 -5.48 -3.81 7.85
C GLU A 261 -6.38 -3.08 8.86
N VAL A 262 -5.84 -2.61 9.99
CA VAL A 262 -6.60 -1.78 10.95
C VAL A 262 -7.00 -0.45 10.33
N ILE A 263 -6.10 0.23 9.62
CA ILE A 263 -6.39 1.52 8.95
C ILE A 263 -7.47 1.36 7.87
N LEU A 264 -7.42 0.26 7.11
CA LEU A 264 -8.35 -0.06 6.01
C LEU A 264 -9.62 -0.78 6.45
N SER A 265 -9.79 -1.04 7.75
CA SER A 265 -10.94 -1.76 8.31
C SER A 265 -12.27 -1.03 8.17
N GLY A 266 -12.23 0.28 7.91
CA GLY A 266 -13.39 1.17 8.02
C GLY A 266 -13.69 1.62 9.46
N MET A 267 -13.04 1.03 10.48
CA MET A 267 -13.18 1.42 11.89
C MET A 267 -12.57 2.79 12.20
N LEU A 268 -11.57 3.19 11.42
CA LEU A 268 -10.88 4.47 11.51
C LEU A 268 -11.38 5.41 10.40
N ARG A 269 -11.44 6.70 10.72
CA ARG A 269 -11.61 7.78 9.74
C ARG A 269 -10.36 8.66 9.75
N ALA A 270 -9.84 9.01 8.59
CA ALA A 270 -8.77 10.01 8.51
C ALA A 270 -9.31 11.37 8.97
N VAL A 271 -8.49 12.13 9.71
CA VAL A 271 -8.84 13.50 10.11
C VAL A 271 -8.49 14.45 8.96
N PRO A 272 -9.46 15.21 8.41
CA PRO A 272 -9.19 16.14 7.31
C PRO A 272 -8.08 17.15 7.67
N GLY A 273 -7.18 17.40 6.72
CA GLY A 273 -6.06 18.33 6.89
C GLY A 273 -4.94 17.84 7.83
N SER A 274 -5.05 16.64 8.41
CA SER A 274 -4.08 16.09 9.35
C SER A 274 -3.56 14.72 8.89
N PRO A 275 -2.63 14.66 7.91
CA PRO A 275 -2.08 13.42 7.38
C PRO A 275 -1.54 12.48 8.47
N GLY A 276 -2.02 11.24 8.48
CA GLY A 276 -1.58 10.22 9.44
C GLY A 276 -2.20 10.34 10.83
N ILE A 277 -3.13 11.28 11.03
CA ILE A 277 -4.01 11.33 12.20
C ILE A 277 -5.36 10.76 11.80
N TYR A 278 -5.85 9.84 12.62
CA TYR A 278 -7.13 9.18 12.46
C TYR A 278 -8.02 9.48 13.67
N ALA A 279 -9.27 9.05 13.59
CA ALA A 279 -10.17 8.92 14.72
C ALA A 279 -10.90 7.58 14.60
N PHE A 280 -11.07 6.87 15.71
CA PHE A 280 -12.02 5.77 15.72
C PHE A 280 -13.42 6.32 15.45
N ARG A 281 -14.22 5.56 14.70
CA ARG A 281 -15.65 5.83 14.63
C ARG A 281 -16.26 5.67 16.03
N GLU A 282 -17.38 6.34 16.24
CA GLU A 282 -18.06 6.37 17.54
C GLU A 282 -18.35 4.95 18.04
N GLY A 283 -18.16 4.71 19.34
CA GLY A 283 -18.36 3.40 19.98
C GLY A 283 -17.28 2.34 19.71
N VAL A 284 -16.56 2.41 18.60
CA VAL A 284 -15.60 1.37 18.18
C VAL A 284 -14.45 1.18 19.17
N ALA A 285 -13.84 2.27 19.64
CA ALA A 285 -12.73 2.19 20.59
C ALA A 285 -13.13 1.49 21.90
N ALA A 286 -14.34 1.78 22.40
CA ALA A 286 -14.87 1.17 23.63
C ALA A 286 -15.04 -0.35 23.48
N LEU A 287 -15.55 -0.80 22.33
CA LEU A 287 -15.70 -2.21 22.01
C LEU A 287 -14.34 -2.91 21.87
N LEU A 288 -13.41 -2.31 21.12
CA LEU A 288 -12.06 -2.86 20.93
C LEU A 288 -11.30 -2.99 22.24
N LEU A 289 -11.43 -2.03 23.17
CA LEU A 289 -10.77 -2.15 24.46
C LEU A 289 -11.25 -3.38 25.24
N ARG A 290 -12.53 -3.78 25.13
CA ARG A 290 -13.06 -5.00 25.80
C ARG A 290 -12.33 -6.27 25.40
N THR A 291 -11.65 -6.30 24.25
CA THR A 291 -10.89 -7.46 23.78
C THR A 291 -9.48 -7.53 24.38
N VAL A 292 -8.99 -6.46 25.01
CA VAL A 292 -7.62 -6.40 25.56
C VAL A 292 -7.59 -6.92 27.01
N PRO A 293 -6.78 -7.95 27.33
CA PRO A 293 -6.55 -8.39 28.70
C PRO A 293 -6.04 -7.25 29.59
N ARG A 294 -6.42 -7.25 30.88
CA ARG A 294 -6.03 -6.17 31.82
C ARG A 294 -4.52 -5.93 31.89
N THR A 295 -3.72 -7.00 31.93
CA THR A 295 -2.25 -6.92 31.98
C THR A 295 -1.67 -6.29 30.71
N SER A 296 -2.15 -6.72 29.55
CA SER A 296 -1.81 -6.17 28.24
C SER A 296 -2.19 -4.70 28.11
N PHE A 297 -3.37 -4.33 28.60
CA PHE A 297 -3.84 -2.94 28.64
C PHE A 297 -2.93 -2.05 29.48
N SER A 298 -2.62 -2.44 30.73
CA SER A 298 -1.73 -1.68 31.60
C SER A 298 -0.33 -1.50 31.01
N ARG A 299 0.21 -2.54 30.36
CA ARG A 299 1.52 -2.46 29.68
C ARG A 299 1.49 -1.44 28.53
N THR A 300 0.40 -1.41 27.75
CA THR A 300 0.25 -0.41 26.67
C THR A 300 0.12 1.01 27.23
N VAL A 301 -0.62 1.21 28.33
CA VAL A 301 -0.70 2.51 29.02
C VAL A 301 0.67 2.97 29.50
N GLU A 302 1.46 2.09 30.12
CA GLU A 302 2.81 2.41 30.61
C GLU A 302 3.75 2.81 29.46
N LEU A 303 3.72 2.05 28.36
CA LEU A 303 4.48 2.35 27.14
C LEU A 303 4.14 3.76 26.62
N LEU A 304 2.85 4.07 26.47
CA LEU A 304 2.39 5.35 25.92
C LEU A 304 2.72 6.51 26.86
N THR A 305 2.64 6.29 28.18
CA THR A 305 2.98 7.30 29.19
C THR A 305 4.47 7.65 29.14
N ARG A 306 5.33 6.63 29.03
CA ARG A 306 6.78 6.78 28.91
C ARG A 306 7.16 7.51 27.63
N ALA A 307 6.63 7.06 26.49
CA ALA A 307 6.90 7.68 25.20
C ALA A 307 6.38 9.13 25.13
N GLY A 308 5.26 9.43 25.77
CA GLY A 308 4.73 10.79 25.89
C GLY A 308 5.68 11.72 26.66
N ALA A 309 6.38 11.21 27.67
CA ALA A 309 7.38 11.96 28.43
C ALA A 309 8.68 12.19 27.64
N GLU A 310 9.05 11.28 26.75
CA GLU A 310 10.27 11.40 25.92
C GLU A 310 10.08 12.33 24.71
N LEU A 311 8.89 12.33 24.11
CA LEU A 311 8.56 13.18 22.95
C LEU A 311 8.31 14.65 23.33
N ALA A 312 7.98 14.92 24.59
CA ALA A 312 7.74 16.24 25.12
C ALA A 312 8.74 16.54 26.24
N GLY A 313 9.76 17.37 25.99
CA GLY A 313 10.60 17.98 27.04
C GLY A 313 9.83 18.96 27.97
N ALA A 314 8.58 18.66 28.33
CA ALA A 314 7.69 19.43 29.20
C ALA A 314 6.64 18.52 29.87
N PRO A 315 6.14 18.85 31.07
CA PRO A 315 5.38 17.92 31.91
C PRO A 315 3.97 17.70 31.36
N LYS A 316 3.70 16.54 30.72
CA LYS A 316 2.39 15.87 30.57
C LYS A 316 2.52 14.55 29.78
N GLY A 317 3.04 13.51 30.44
CA GLY A 317 3.03 12.12 29.93
C GLY A 317 1.63 11.51 29.68
N ARG A 318 0.55 12.28 29.84
CA ARG A 318 -0.85 11.89 29.57
C ARG A 318 -1.29 12.11 28.11
N ALA A 319 -0.48 12.73 27.25
CA ALA A 319 -0.92 13.17 25.93
C ALA A 319 -1.17 12.05 24.89
N LEU A 320 -0.69 10.82 25.13
CA LEU A 320 -0.77 9.73 24.14
C LEU A 320 -1.78 8.63 24.48
N VAL A 321 -2.33 8.60 25.69
CA VAL A 321 -3.42 7.68 26.07
C VAL A 321 -4.74 8.29 25.60
N SER A 322 -5.60 7.50 24.96
CA SER A 322 -6.90 7.99 24.46
C SER A 322 -7.85 8.30 25.62
N GLU A 323 -8.85 9.17 25.38
CA GLU A 323 -9.90 9.44 26.37
C GLU A 323 -10.65 8.17 26.80
N GLU A 324 -10.88 7.24 25.87
CA GLU A 324 -11.49 5.94 26.18
C GLU A 324 -10.55 5.07 27.02
N GLY A 325 -9.25 5.09 26.75
CA GLY A 325 -8.23 4.43 27.56
C GLY A 325 -8.19 4.99 28.99
N LEU A 326 -8.27 6.32 29.14
CA LEU A 326 -8.37 6.97 30.45
C LEU A 326 -9.66 6.60 31.19
N ARG A 327 -10.80 6.55 30.49
CA ARG A 327 -12.09 6.12 31.06
C ARG A 327 -12.09 4.67 31.54
N ARG A 328 -11.32 3.78 30.90
CA ARG A 328 -11.18 2.39 31.34
C ARG A 328 -10.23 2.21 32.54
N LEU A 329 -9.34 3.19 32.79
CA LEU A 329 -8.43 3.17 33.94
C LEU A 329 -9.09 3.61 35.25
N GLY A 330 -10.07 4.52 35.17
CA GLY A 330 -10.88 4.98 36.30
C GLY A 330 -12.03 4.02 36.61
#